data_AF-A0A349JRQ1-F1
#
_entry.id   AF-A0A349JRQ1-F1
#
_cell.length_a   1.000
_cell.length_b   1.000
_cell.length_c   1.000
_cell.angle_alpha   90.00
_cell.angle_beta   90.00
_cell.angle_gamma   90.00
#
_symmetry.space_group_name_H-M   'P 1'
#
loop_
_entity.id
_entity.type
_entity.pdbx_description
1 polymer ?
#
loop_
_entity_poly.entity_id
_entity_poly.type
_entity_poly.pdbx_seq_one_letter_code
_entity_poly.pdbx_strand_id
1 'polypeptide(L)' 'LLAGQEEPLAVFEHEFTIAVRLALDADVSPGEIVVPGSLLYQACDDRVCFAPATAAVEWHMHVEPAERR' A
#
# COMPACT_ATOMS: atom_id res chain seq x y z
N LEU A 1 -6.40 -22.71 -11.30
CA LEU A 1 -5.22 -23.27 -10.62
C LEU A 1 -4.06 -23.23 -11.61
N LEU A 2 -2.98 -22.54 -11.27
CA LEU A 2 -1.77 -22.50 -12.10
C LEU A 2 -1.08 -23.88 -12.04
N ALA A 3 -0.56 -24.36 -13.18
CA ALA A 3 0.05 -25.69 -13.25
C ALA A 3 1.30 -25.77 -12.35
N GLY A 4 1.32 -26.71 -11.40
CA GLY A 4 2.44 -26.95 -10.49
C GLY A 4 2.26 -26.41 -9.05
N GLN A 5 1.09 -25.87 -8.71
CA GLN A 5 0.76 -25.45 -7.34
C GLN A 5 -0.36 -26.33 -6.78
N GLU A 6 -0.09 -27.04 -5.68
CA GLU A 6 -1.07 -27.91 -5.00
C GLU A 6 -2.09 -27.11 -4.17
N GLU A 7 -1.74 -25.87 -3.80
CA GLU A 7 -2.57 -24.95 -3.02
C GLU A 7 -2.95 -23.70 -3.83
N PRO A 8 -4.14 -23.10 -3.62
CA PRO A 8 -4.48 -21.83 -4.24
C PRO A 8 -3.47 -20.77 -3.82
N LEU A 9 -2.80 -20.16 -4.80
CA LEU A 9 -1.91 -19.03 -4.54
C LEU A 9 -2.70 -17.91 -3.86
N ALA A 10 -2.16 -17.35 -2.78
CA ALA A 10 -2.73 -16.19 -2.09
C ALA A 10 -2.55 -14.93 -2.95
N VAL A 11 -3.38 -14.81 -4.00
CA VAL A 11 -3.43 -13.67 -4.91
C VAL A 11 -4.57 -12.74 -4.51
N PHE A 12 -4.35 -11.44 -4.73
CA PHE A 12 -5.43 -10.47 -4.71
C PHE A 12 -6.00 -10.32 -6.11
N GLU A 13 -7.32 -10.29 -6.24
CA GLU A 13 -8.01 -10.06 -7.51
C GLU A 13 -8.72 -8.70 -7.49
N HIS A 14 -8.78 -8.04 -8.65
CA HIS A 14 -9.45 -6.76 -8.89
C HIS A 14 -8.90 -5.58 -8.09
N GLU A 15 -9.25 -5.50 -6.81
CA GLU A 15 -8.96 -4.37 -5.93
C GLU A 15 -8.41 -4.88 -4.61
N PHE A 16 -7.39 -4.20 -4.11
CA PHE A 16 -6.81 -4.47 -2.81
C PHE A 16 -6.44 -3.16 -2.13
N THR A 17 -6.44 -3.17 -0.80
CA THR A 17 -6.11 -2.00 0.01
C THR A 17 -4.76 -2.18 0.67
N ILE A 18 -3.90 -1.17 0.54
CA ILE A 18 -2.66 -1.08 1.31
C ILE A 18 -2.88 -0.09 2.43
N ALA A 19 -2.71 -0.56 3.67
CA ALA A 19 -2.76 0.26 4.86
C ALA A 19 -1.39 0.29 5.53
N VAL A 20 -0.98 1.47 5.97
CA VAL A 20 0.22 1.68 6.78
C VAL A 20 -0.16 2.32 8.10
N ARG A 21 0.49 1.92 9.19
CA ARG A 21 0.36 2.58 10.47
C ARG A 21 1.44 3.64 10.57
N LEU A 22 1.04 4.88 10.79
CA LEU A 22 1.95 6.01 10.95
C LEU A 22 2.00 6.40 12.43
N ALA A 23 3.20 6.68 12.92
CA ALA A 23 3.39 7.38 14.18
C ALA A 23 3.62 8.85 13.83
N LEU A 24 2.84 9.74 14.44
CA LEU A 24 3.01 11.18 14.33
C LEU A 24 3.64 11.69 15.62
N ASP A 25 4.67 12.52 15.50
CA ASP A 25 5.25 13.20 16.67
C ASP A 25 4.28 14.24 17.23
N ALA A 26 4.39 14.51 18.52
CA ALA A 26 3.48 15.44 19.21
C ALA A 26 3.62 16.90 18.75
N ASP A 27 4.74 17.24 18.10
CA ASP A 27 5.06 18.54 17.54
C ASP A 27 4.83 18.62 16.02
N VAL A 28 4.19 17.60 15.43
CA VAL A 28 3.79 17.65 14.02
C VAL A 28 2.96 18.91 13.76
N SER A 29 3.36 19.67 12.74
CA SER A 29 2.64 20.89 12.39
C SER A 29 1.30 20.53 11.74
N PRO A 30 0.21 21.25 12.10
CA PRO A 30 -1.06 21.08 11.40
C PRO A 30 -0.95 21.41 9.91
N GLY A 31 -1.77 20.75 9.09
CA GLY A 31 -1.83 20.96 7.64
C GLY A 31 -1.63 19.69 6.82
N GLU A 32 -1.47 19.88 5.51
CA GLU A 32 -1.29 18.79 4.56
C GLU A 32 0.08 18.12 4.71
N ILE A 33 0.07 16.79 4.78
CA ILE A 33 1.25 15.95 4.72
C ILE A 33 1.05 14.94 3.59
N VAL A 34 2.05 14.84 2.72
CA VAL A 34 2.13 13.77 1.71
C VAL A 34 3.16 12.76 2.20
N VAL A 35 2.72 11.51 2.38
CA VAL A 35 3.59 10.39 2.70
C VAL A 35 3.86 9.60 1.42
N PRO A 36 5.05 9.71 0.80
CA PRO A 36 5.39 8.93 -0.38
C PRO A 36 5.77 7.50 0.01
N GLY A 37 5.48 6.56 -0.88
CA GLY A 37 5.84 5.17 -0.74
C GLY A 37 6.19 4.52 -2.07
N SER A 38 6.78 3.33 -1.95
CA SER A 38 7.19 2.49 -3.07
C SER A 38 6.63 1.09 -2.87
N LEU A 39 5.77 0.66 -3.77
CA LEU A 39 5.14 -0.65 -3.77
C LEU A 39 5.83 -1.55 -4.79
N LEU A 40 6.65 -2.48 -4.31
CA LEU A 40 7.13 -3.60 -5.11
C LEU A 40 6.01 -4.67 -5.16
N TYR A 41 5.55 -5.01 -6.35
CA TYR A 41 4.51 -6.02 -6.56
C TYR A 41 4.86 -6.96 -7.72
N GLN A 42 4.21 -8.12 -7.74
CA GLN A 42 4.26 -9.06 -8.85
C GLN A 42 2.83 -9.39 -9.26
N ALA A 43 2.51 -9.19 -10.53
CA ALA A 43 1.25 -9.59 -11.12
C ALA A 43 1.39 -10.95 -11.82
N CYS A 44 0.31 -11.73 -11.84
CA CYS A 44 0.20 -12.96 -12.58
C CYS A 44 -1.14 -12.99 -13.33
N ASP A 45 -1.19 -13.66 -14.48
CA ASP A 45 -2.43 -14.05 -15.15
C ASP A 45 -2.71 -15.56 -14.92
N ASP A 46 -3.63 -16.14 -15.71
CA ASP A 46 -4.01 -17.55 -15.62
C ASP A 46 -2.93 -18.54 -16.08
N ARG A 47 -1.79 -18.05 -16.59
CA ARG A 47 -0.72 -18.87 -17.18
C ARG A 47 0.66 -18.55 -16.65
N VAL A 48 0.96 -17.28 -16.37
CA VAL A 48 2.31 -16.80 -16.07
C VAL A 48 2.31 -15.72 -14.99
N CYS A 49 3.44 -15.60 -14.31
CA CYS A 49 3.76 -14.44 -13.49
C CYS A 49 4.73 -13.55 -14.26
N PHE A 50 4.47 -12.25 -14.25
CA PHE A 50 5.33 -11.25 -14.89
C PHE A 50 6.54 -10.93 -14.01
N ALA A 51 7.52 -10.21 -14.59
CA ALA A 51 8.61 -9.66 -13.81
C ALA A 51 8.07 -8.70 -12.73
N PRO A 52 8.66 -8.67 -11.52
CA PRO A 52 8.26 -7.72 -10.49
C PRO A 52 8.38 -6.27 -10.97
N ALA A 53 7.46 -5.43 -10.52
CA ALA A 53 7.42 -4.01 -10.84
C ALA A 53 7.27 -3.17 -9.57
N THR A 54 7.78 -1.94 -9.64
CA THR A 54 7.66 -0.97 -8.55
C THR A 54 6.71 0.15 -8.96
N ALA A 55 5.67 0.37 -8.17
CA ALA A 55 4.75 1.50 -8.32
C ALA A 55 4.98 2.55 -7.23
N ALA A 56 4.92 3.83 -7.60
CA ALA A 56 4.87 4.93 -6.64
C ALA A 56 3.46 5.01 -6.03
N VAL A 57 3.38 5.21 -4.72
CA VAL A 57 2.12 5.40 -3.99
C VAL A 57 2.24 6.60 -3.07
N GLU A 58 1.12 7.26 -2.79
CA GLU A 58 1.08 8.44 -1.92
C GLU A 58 -0.13 8.38 -1.00
N TRP A 59 0.07 8.71 0.28
CA TRP A 59 -1.01 9.00 1.20
C TRP A 59 -1.04 10.49 1.47
N HIS A 60 -2.16 11.12 1.14
CA HIS A 60 -2.44 12.52 1.42
C HIS A 60 -3.26 12.58 2.70
N MET A 61 -2.77 13.30 3.71
CA MET A 61 -3.44 13.42 5.01
C MET A 61 -3.43 14.88 5.48
N HIS A 62 -4.54 15.28 6.09
CA HIS A 62 -4.63 16.56 6.79
C HIS A 62 -4.43 16.32 8.29
N VAL A 63 -3.40 16.93 8.85
CA VAL A 63 -3.18 16.95 10.30
C VAL A 63 -3.96 18.10 10.89
N GLU A 64 -4.97 17.78 11.69
CA GLU A 64 -5.76 18.77 12.41
C GLU A 64 -4.93 19.40 13.56
N PRO A 65 -5.21 20.67 13.92
CA PRO A 65 -4.63 21.28 15.10
C PRO A 65 -4.92 20.45 16.36
N ALA A 66 -3.92 20.30 17.23
CA ALA A 66 -4.12 19.66 18.52
C ALA A 66 -5.23 20.39 19.31
N GLU A 67 -6.29 19.67 19.66
CA GLU A 67 -7.38 20.21 20.47
C GLU A 67 -6.83 20.64 21.83
N ARG A 68 -7.02 21.92 22.17
CA ARG A 68 -6.71 22.42 23.52
C ARG A 68 -7.82 21.96 24.46
N ARG A 69 -7.54 20.94 25.29
CA ARG A 69 -8.44 20.47 26.34
C ARG A 69 -8.46 21.43 27.54
#